data_AF-A0A1X2KKT5-F1
#
_entry.id   AF-A0A1X2KKT5-F1
#
_cell.length_a   1.000
_cell.length_b   1.000
_cell.length_c   1.000
_cell.angle_alpha   90.00
_cell.angle_beta   90.00
_cell.angle_gamma   90.00
#
_symmetry.space_group_name_H-M   'P 1'
#
loop_
_entity.id
_entity.type
_entity.pdbx_description
1 polymer ?
#
loop_
_entity_poly.entity_id
_entity_poly.type
_entity_poly.pdbx_seq_one_letter_code
_entity_poly.pdbx_strand_id
1 'polypeptide(L)'
;MEPFVLHASDTAVEIWSGYRIQYDGEERHHWQKMLKAKLKQALIDLAISPGVPFVGYYDTTNPAIADTENSLFTNFRESMPKWAWVRFEHGPAAPPAPPIPIDLIAGQLHYYRYSVGTEWTRWQPDQTVARWQRIPRRLALNGSARPTWYALREANANGLISLSERNLDIQANFGLRLTVHATKHGPHNAVSCSEELIDGTIAAFHDDRYTDALASAAAPKFPGITTDELRRALDHPVGPLISSPAIRVTRGGIQISPADEQCRVGELIIRADSTSSWSELSGELFTIRRRPVSPARCE
;
A
#
# COMPACT_ATOMS: atom_id res chain seq x y z
N MET A 1 -17.36 -26.09 -10.69
CA MET A 1 -16.98 -26.09 -9.28
C MET A 1 -17.26 -24.68 -8.74
N GLU A 2 -17.17 -24.40 -7.43
CA GLU A 2 -17.21 -22.99 -7.00
C GLU A 2 -15.86 -22.31 -7.31
N PRO A 3 -15.84 -21.05 -7.78
CA PRO A 3 -14.59 -20.37 -8.15
C PRO A 3 -13.83 -19.79 -6.95
N PHE A 4 -14.38 -19.92 -5.75
CA PHE A 4 -13.75 -19.49 -4.50
C PHE A 4 -14.25 -20.32 -3.32
N VAL A 5 -13.50 -20.30 -2.23
CA VAL A 5 -13.95 -20.72 -0.90
C VAL A 5 -13.51 -19.68 0.13
N LEU A 6 -14.39 -19.37 1.08
CA LEU A 6 -14.12 -18.50 2.22
C LEU A 6 -14.26 -19.33 3.49
N HIS A 7 -13.25 -19.27 4.34
CA HIS A 7 -13.23 -19.90 5.66
C HIS A 7 -13.05 -18.82 6.71
N ALA A 8 -13.92 -18.81 7.73
CA ALA A 8 -13.83 -17.88 8.84
C ALA A 8 -13.64 -18.67 10.14
N SER A 9 -12.72 -18.20 10.96
CA SER A 9 -12.45 -18.66 12.32
C SER A 9 -12.50 -17.47 13.27
N ASP A 10 -12.42 -17.72 14.57
CA ASP A 10 -12.40 -16.66 15.59
C ASP A 10 -11.19 -15.71 15.45
N THR A 11 -10.11 -16.16 14.80
CA THR A 11 -8.84 -15.43 14.71
C THR A 11 -8.50 -14.92 13.31
N ALA A 12 -9.14 -15.45 12.27
CA ALA A 12 -8.81 -15.11 10.89
C ALA A 12 -9.94 -15.43 9.91
N VAL A 13 -9.98 -14.66 8.82
CA VAL A 13 -10.80 -14.92 7.63
C VAL A 13 -9.87 -15.20 6.47
N GLU A 14 -10.03 -16.36 5.84
CA GLU A 14 -9.21 -16.84 4.73
C GLU A 14 -10.05 -17.02 3.48
N ILE A 15 -9.46 -16.71 2.33
CA ILE A 15 -10.11 -16.79 1.02
C ILE A 15 -9.16 -17.47 0.05
N TRP A 16 -9.66 -18.46 -0.67
CA TRP A 16 -9.04 -19.01 -1.86
C TRP A 16 -9.91 -18.67 -3.05
N SER A 17 -9.30 -18.18 -4.12
CA SER A 17 -10.01 -17.76 -5.33
C SER A 17 -9.23 -18.17 -6.58
N GLY A 18 -9.94 -18.68 -7.58
CA GLY A 18 -9.37 -19.03 -8.89
C GLY A 18 -9.16 -17.83 -9.83
N TYR A 19 -9.42 -16.61 -9.34
CA TYR A 19 -9.20 -15.35 -10.06
C TYR A 19 -8.85 -14.22 -9.08
N ARG A 20 -8.05 -13.24 -9.52
CA ARG A 20 -7.75 -12.04 -8.72
C ARG A 20 -9.05 -11.25 -8.49
N ILE A 21 -9.33 -10.89 -7.25
CA ILE A 21 -10.49 -10.06 -6.95
C ILE A 21 -10.25 -8.66 -7.51
N GLN A 22 -11.26 -8.11 -8.17
CA GLN A 22 -11.20 -6.83 -8.85
C GLN A 22 -11.86 -5.73 -8.03
N TYR A 23 -11.52 -4.49 -8.35
CA TYR A 23 -12.10 -3.30 -7.76
C TYR A 23 -13.63 -3.27 -7.86
N ASP A 24 -14.26 -2.60 -6.89
CA ASP A 24 -15.71 -2.42 -6.83
C ASP A 24 -16.24 -1.75 -8.10
N GLY A 25 -17.14 -2.42 -8.82
CA GLY A 25 -17.69 -1.95 -10.09
C GLY A 25 -16.94 -2.39 -11.34
N GLU A 26 -15.77 -3.01 -11.20
CA GLU A 26 -14.99 -3.58 -12.32
C GLU A 26 -15.03 -5.11 -12.36
N GLU A 27 -15.94 -5.73 -11.60
CA GLU A 27 -16.01 -7.20 -11.50
C GLU A 27 -16.40 -7.82 -12.85
N ARG A 28 -15.53 -8.67 -13.39
CA ARG A 28 -15.79 -9.47 -14.60
C ARG A 28 -16.67 -10.68 -14.32
N HIS A 29 -16.77 -11.08 -13.07
CA HIS A 29 -17.52 -12.26 -12.66
C HIS A 29 -18.46 -11.96 -11.49
N HIS A 30 -19.74 -12.31 -11.65
CA HIS A 30 -20.78 -12.04 -10.66
C HIS A 30 -20.49 -12.63 -9.27
N TRP A 31 -19.81 -13.78 -9.20
CA TRP A 31 -19.45 -14.41 -7.93
C TRP A 31 -18.55 -13.54 -7.05
N GLN A 32 -17.80 -12.58 -7.61
CA GLN A 32 -16.98 -11.66 -6.81
C GLN A 32 -17.82 -10.78 -5.90
N LYS A 33 -19.02 -10.34 -6.35
CA LYS A 33 -19.95 -9.58 -5.50
C LYS A 33 -20.44 -10.41 -4.33
N MET A 34 -20.70 -11.70 -4.57
CA MET A 34 -21.08 -12.65 -3.50
C MET A 34 -19.94 -12.87 -2.51
N LEU A 35 -18.70 -13.06 -2.99
CA LEU A 35 -17.52 -13.18 -2.14
C LEU A 35 -17.31 -11.94 -1.28
N LYS A 36 -17.37 -10.74 -1.88
CA LYS A 36 -17.23 -9.45 -1.17
C LYS A 36 -18.26 -9.30 -0.06
N ALA A 37 -19.53 -9.64 -0.33
CA ALA A 37 -20.58 -9.64 0.68
C ALA A 37 -20.31 -10.65 1.81
N LYS A 38 -19.89 -11.88 1.49
CA LYS A 38 -19.50 -12.90 2.47
C LYS A 38 -18.32 -12.45 3.34
N LEU A 39 -17.31 -11.84 2.71
CA LEU A 39 -16.15 -11.29 3.40
C LEU A 39 -16.55 -10.19 4.38
N LYS A 40 -17.39 -9.24 3.93
CA LYS A 40 -17.89 -8.17 4.79
C LYS A 40 -18.56 -8.71 6.05
N GLN A 41 -19.41 -9.73 5.90
CA GLN A 41 -20.06 -10.38 7.05
C GLN A 41 -19.02 -11.05 7.96
N ALA A 42 -18.11 -11.85 7.40
CA ALA A 42 -17.08 -12.54 8.18
C ALA A 42 -16.15 -11.57 8.94
N LEU A 43 -15.84 -10.40 8.38
CA LEU A 43 -15.02 -9.38 9.03
C LEU A 43 -15.76 -8.62 10.15
N ILE A 44 -17.09 -8.53 10.08
CA ILE A 44 -17.91 -8.00 11.19
C ILE A 44 -17.84 -8.94 12.40
N ASP A 45 -17.83 -10.24 12.14
CA ASP A 45 -17.83 -11.28 13.18
C ASP A 45 -16.42 -11.53 13.75
N LEU A 46 -15.36 -11.06 13.07
CA LEU A 46 -13.99 -11.16 13.55
C LEU A 46 -13.77 -10.28 14.78
N ALA A 47 -13.30 -10.85 15.88
CA ALA A 47 -13.04 -10.12 17.12
C ALA A 47 -11.86 -9.15 16.95
N ILE A 48 -12.14 -7.87 16.66
CA ILE A 48 -11.10 -6.85 16.49
C ILE A 48 -10.88 -6.08 17.80
N SER A 49 -9.73 -6.30 18.43
CA SER A 49 -9.31 -5.53 19.61
C SER A 49 -8.82 -4.13 19.19
N PRO A 50 -9.19 -3.06 19.91
CA PRO A 50 -8.65 -1.74 19.63
C PRO A 50 -7.13 -1.70 19.91
N GLY A 51 -6.42 -0.86 19.16
CA GLY A 51 -4.98 -0.64 19.39
C GLY A 51 -4.05 -1.70 18.83
N VAL A 52 -4.55 -2.62 18.00
CA VAL A 52 -3.73 -3.59 17.25
C VAL A 52 -3.99 -3.48 15.74
N PRO A 53 -3.04 -3.90 14.89
CA PRO A 53 -3.22 -3.81 13.44
C PRO A 53 -4.29 -4.77 12.93
N PHE A 54 -5.06 -4.32 11.94
CA PHE A 54 -5.78 -5.20 11.02
C PHE A 54 -4.81 -5.65 9.93
N VAL A 55 -4.61 -6.96 9.84
CA VAL A 55 -3.51 -7.55 9.06
C VAL A 55 -4.05 -8.30 7.86
N GLY A 56 -3.63 -7.89 6.66
CA GLY A 56 -3.84 -8.62 5.42
C GLY A 56 -2.60 -9.40 4.98
N TYR A 57 -2.78 -10.60 4.50
CA TYR A 57 -1.75 -11.41 3.85
C TYR A 57 -2.27 -11.89 2.50
N TYR A 58 -1.52 -11.64 1.44
CA TYR A 58 -1.88 -12.04 0.09
C TYR A 58 -0.79 -12.91 -0.52
N ASP A 59 -1.17 -14.01 -1.16
CA ASP A 59 -0.24 -14.87 -1.89
C ASP A 59 -0.90 -15.40 -3.16
N THR A 60 -0.10 -15.67 -4.20
CA THR A 60 -0.63 -16.15 -5.47
C THR A 60 0.39 -16.97 -6.23
N THR A 61 -0.09 -17.91 -7.05
CA THR A 61 0.76 -18.60 -8.03
C THR A 61 1.06 -17.74 -9.25
N ASN A 62 0.39 -16.59 -9.43
CA ASN A 62 0.60 -15.72 -10.59
C ASN A 62 1.79 -14.77 -10.36
N PRO A 63 2.93 -14.94 -11.07
CA PRO A 63 4.11 -14.09 -10.87
C PRO A 63 3.93 -12.65 -11.34
N ALA A 64 2.90 -12.36 -12.15
CA ALA A 64 2.65 -11.04 -12.71
C ALA A 64 1.89 -10.10 -11.77
N ILE A 65 1.32 -10.63 -10.67
CA ILE A 65 0.60 -9.82 -9.68
C ILE A 65 1.47 -9.70 -8.44
N ALA A 66 1.85 -8.47 -8.10
CA ALA A 66 2.61 -8.22 -6.87
C ALA A 66 2.18 -6.94 -6.13
N ASP A 67 1.21 -6.20 -6.66
CA ASP A 67 0.53 -5.12 -5.95
C ASP A 67 -0.34 -5.71 -4.84
N THR A 68 0.24 -5.69 -3.64
CA THR A 68 -0.22 -6.41 -2.45
C THR A 68 -1.31 -5.64 -1.73
N GLU A 69 -1.11 -4.33 -1.61
CA GLU A 69 -2.01 -3.42 -0.91
C GLU A 69 -3.37 -3.38 -1.63
N ASN A 70 -3.39 -3.15 -2.95
CA ASN A 70 -4.66 -3.07 -3.66
C ASN A 70 -5.37 -4.42 -3.68
N SER A 71 -4.61 -5.51 -3.79
CA SER A 71 -5.19 -6.86 -3.74
C SER A 71 -5.87 -7.14 -2.39
N LEU A 72 -5.38 -6.56 -1.29
CA LEU A 72 -5.92 -6.78 0.05
C LEU A 72 -7.00 -5.79 0.45
N PHE A 73 -6.86 -4.51 0.12
CA PHE A 73 -7.70 -3.45 0.66
C PHE A 73 -8.51 -2.73 -0.42
N THR A 74 -7.85 -2.17 -1.44
CA THR A 74 -8.51 -1.37 -2.49
C THR A 74 -9.55 -2.18 -3.27
N ASN A 75 -9.22 -3.41 -3.67
CA ASN A 75 -10.15 -4.28 -4.40
C ASN A 75 -11.35 -4.75 -3.57
N PHE A 76 -11.28 -4.59 -2.25
CA PHE A 76 -12.30 -4.96 -1.28
C PHE A 76 -12.82 -3.76 -0.49
N ARG A 77 -12.60 -2.53 -0.96
CA ARG A 77 -12.73 -1.30 -0.16
C ARG A 77 -14.08 -1.22 0.56
N GLU A 78 -15.18 -1.54 -0.12
CA GLU A 78 -16.53 -1.48 0.44
C GLU A 78 -16.88 -2.63 1.41
N SER A 79 -16.04 -3.67 1.44
CA SER A 79 -16.16 -4.84 2.32
C SER A 79 -15.30 -4.74 3.57
N MET A 80 -14.30 -3.85 3.58
CA MET A 80 -13.35 -3.73 4.67
C MET A 80 -13.92 -2.98 5.88
N PRO A 81 -13.54 -3.36 7.12
CA PRO A 81 -13.87 -2.59 8.29
C PRO A 81 -13.14 -1.24 8.28
N LYS A 82 -13.73 -0.24 8.93
CA LYS A 82 -13.02 1.01 9.19
C LYS A 82 -11.98 0.76 10.27
N TRP A 83 -10.71 1.02 9.97
CA TRP A 83 -9.63 0.72 10.89
C TRP A 83 -8.49 1.73 10.78
N ALA A 84 -7.94 2.16 11.91
CA ALA A 84 -6.90 3.20 11.93
C ALA A 84 -5.48 2.65 11.75
N TRP A 85 -5.27 1.33 11.84
CA TRP A 85 -3.95 0.71 11.76
C TRP A 85 -3.96 -0.56 10.93
N VAL A 86 -3.48 -0.50 9.69
CA VAL A 86 -3.38 -1.67 8.81
C VAL A 86 -1.94 -2.13 8.66
N ARG A 87 -1.80 -3.44 8.42
CA ARG A 87 -0.53 -4.07 8.04
C ARG A 87 -0.80 -5.03 6.88
N PHE A 88 0.10 -5.07 5.91
CA PHE A 88 0.01 -6.01 4.80
C PHE A 88 1.31 -6.79 4.57
N GLU A 89 1.17 -7.96 3.97
CA GLU A 89 2.26 -8.85 3.59
C GLU A 89 1.94 -9.62 2.30
N HIS A 90 2.92 -9.68 1.40
CA HIS A 90 2.90 -10.55 0.22
C HIS A 90 3.63 -11.85 0.52
N GLY A 91 3.05 -12.98 0.16
CA GLY A 91 3.64 -14.31 0.32
C GLY A 91 4.79 -14.61 -0.65
N PRO A 92 5.39 -15.80 -0.54
CA PRO A 92 6.53 -16.22 -1.37
C PRO A 92 6.13 -16.81 -2.73
N ALA A 93 4.90 -16.58 -3.21
CA ALA A 93 4.30 -17.25 -4.37
C ALA A 93 4.06 -18.75 -4.16
N ALA A 94 3.65 -19.12 -2.95
CA ALA A 94 3.31 -20.50 -2.58
C ALA A 94 2.05 -20.53 -1.70
N PRO A 95 0.90 -20.10 -2.24
CA PRO A 95 -0.34 -20.06 -1.49
C PRO A 95 -0.74 -21.46 -0.98
N PRO A 96 -1.33 -21.58 0.21
CA PRO A 96 -1.83 -22.86 0.71
C PRO A 96 -2.90 -23.43 -0.22
N ALA A 97 -2.95 -24.76 -0.33
CA ALA A 97 -3.99 -25.43 -1.10
C ALA A 97 -5.39 -25.10 -0.53
N PRO A 98 -6.42 -24.95 -1.39
CA PRO A 98 -7.77 -24.71 -0.91
C PRO A 98 -8.31 -25.92 -0.14
N PRO A 99 -9.11 -25.73 0.92
CA PRO A 99 -9.65 -26.83 1.74
C PRO A 99 -10.61 -27.73 0.97
N ILE A 100 -11.20 -27.21 -0.10
CA ILE A 100 -12.01 -27.95 -1.07
C ILE A 100 -11.56 -27.55 -2.49
N PRO A 101 -11.70 -28.43 -3.49
CA PRO A 101 -11.42 -28.06 -4.88
C PRO A 101 -12.22 -26.82 -5.32
N ILE A 102 -11.56 -25.91 -6.05
CA ILE A 102 -12.16 -24.71 -6.67
C ILE A 102 -11.80 -24.60 -8.16
N ASP A 103 -12.61 -23.88 -8.94
CA ASP A 103 -12.30 -23.61 -10.35
C ASP A 103 -11.23 -22.52 -10.50
N LEU A 104 -10.08 -22.86 -11.08
CA LEU A 104 -9.01 -21.92 -11.40
C LEU A 104 -9.28 -21.23 -12.76
N ILE A 105 -10.17 -20.24 -12.79
CA ILE A 105 -10.64 -19.54 -14.00
C ILE A 105 -9.50 -19.05 -14.90
N ALA A 106 -8.39 -18.57 -14.31
CA ALA A 106 -7.20 -18.13 -15.06
C ALA A 106 -6.00 -19.08 -14.91
N GLY A 107 -6.21 -20.29 -14.41
CA GLY A 107 -5.14 -21.24 -14.08
C GLY A 107 -4.27 -20.81 -12.90
N GLN A 108 -4.71 -19.82 -12.12
CA GLN A 108 -3.95 -19.24 -11.00
C GLN A 108 -4.76 -19.30 -9.71
N LEU A 109 -4.08 -19.61 -8.61
CA LEU A 109 -4.63 -19.56 -7.26
C LEU A 109 -4.28 -18.23 -6.60
N HIS A 110 -5.26 -17.62 -5.96
CA HIS A 110 -5.13 -16.43 -5.13
C HIS A 110 -5.57 -16.76 -3.72
N TYR A 111 -4.74 -16.42 -2.75
CA TYR A 111 -5.00 -16.60 -1.34
C TYR A 111 -4.96 -15.26 -0.61
N TYR A 112 -5.97 -15.01 0.21
CA TYR A 112 -6.09 -13.83 1.05
C TYR A 112 -6.35 -14.28 2.48
N ARG A 113 -5.70 -13.66 3.44
CA ARG A 113 -5.96 -13.88 4.86
C ARG A 113 -6.02 -12.56 5.59
N TYR A 114 -7.10 -12.35 6.35
CA TYR A 114 -7.29 -11.22 7.24
C TYR A 114 -7.25 -11.71 8.69
N SER A 115 -6.51 -11.03 9.55
CA SER A 115 -6.37 -11.34 10.97
C SER A 115 -6.10 -10.08 11.79
N VAL A 116 -5.97 -10.20 13.10
CA VAL A 116 -5.75 -9.07 14.02
C VAL A 116 -4.48 -9.28 14.83
N GLY A 117 -3.65 -8.24 14.93
CA GLY A 117 -2.49 -8.20 15.84
C GLY A 117 -1.26 -9.01 15.42
N THR A 118 -1.29 -9.72 14.29
CA THR A 118 -0.19 -10.59 13.85
C THR A 118 1.00 -9.81 13.28
N GLU A 119 2.22 -10.29 13.53
CA GLU A 119 3.43 -9.80 12.85
C GLU A 119 3.51 -10.27 11.40
N TRP A 120 4.37 -9.62 10.60
CA TRP A 120 4.81 -10.19 9.33
C TRP A 120 5.45 -11.56 9.57
N THR A 121 5.02 -12.54 8.78
CA THR A 121 5.32 -13.96 8.99
C THR A 121 6.47 -14.47 8.13
N ARG A 122 6.67 -13.86 6.95
CA ARG A 122 7.64 -14.27 5.94
C ARG A 122 8.78 -13.29 5.79
N TRP A 123 8.53 -12.02 6.05
CA TRP A 123 9.53 -10.96 5.92
C TRP A 123 9.84 -10.29 7.25
N GLN A 124 11.05 -9.75 7.34
CA GLN A 124 11.44 -8.84 8.40
C GLN A 124 12.22 -7.67 7.81
N PRO A 125 12.10 -6.46 8.40
CA PRO A 125 12.99 -5.36 8.07
C PRO A 125 14.45 -5.77 8.21
N ASP A 126 15.27 -5.24 7.31
CA ASP A 126 16.71 -5.41 7.33
C ASP A 126 17.41 -4.07 7.55
N GLN A 127 17.31 -3.13 6.61
CA GLN A 127 17.95 -1.82 6.70
C GLN A 127 17.02 -0.70 6.27
N THR A 128 16.91 0.34 7.09
CA THR A 128 16.21 1.59 6.72
C THR A 128 17.02 2.35 5.68
N VAL A 129 16.39 2.67 4.54
CA VAL A 129 17.01 3.40 3.42
C VAL A 129 16.54 4.85 3.33
N ALA A 130 15.34 5.15 3.85
CA ALA A 130 14.83 6.50 3.97
C ALA A 130 14.02 6.66 5.24
N ARG A 131 14.05 7.86 5.84
CA ARG A 131 13.24 8.22 7.00
C ARG A 131 12.84 9.69 6.97
N TRP A 132 11.63 9.98 7.41
CA TRP A 132 11.10 11.33 7.57
C TRP A 132 10.17 11.38 8.77
N GLN A 133 10.03 12.56 9.37
CA GLN A 133 9.26 12.74 10.60
C GLN A 133 8.39 13.99 10.50
N ARG A 134 7.09 13.82 10.73
CA ARG A 134 6.07 14.88 10.79
C ARG A 134 6.18 15.90 9.64
N ILE A 135 6.29 15.41 8.41
CA ILE A 135 6.25 16.23 7.21
C ILE A 135 4.83 16.73 7.00
N PRO A 136 4.59 18.05 6.90
CA PRO A 136 3.24 18.54 6.69
C PRO A 136 2.73 18.22 5.28
N ARG A 137 1.52 17.70 5.19
CA ARG A 137 0.82 17.45 3.92
C ARG A 137 -0.20 18.56 3.69
N ARG A 138 0.23 19.63 3.01
CA ARG A 138 -0.59 20.83 2.73
C ARG A 138 -1.81 20.54 1.86
N LEU A 139 -1.73 19.52 1.01
CA LEU A 139 -2.82 19.07 0.15
C LEU A 139 -3.66 18.00 0.87
N ALA A 140 -4.98 18.17 0.82
CA ALA A 140 -5.90 17.15 1.32
C ALA A 140 -5.85 15.89 0.43
N LEU A 141 -6.13 14.74 1.05
CA LEU A 141 -6.36 13.50 0.32
C LEU A 141 -7.56 13.65 -0.60
N ASN A 142 -7.47 13.05 -1.78
CA ASN A 142 -8.47 13.22 -2.84
C ASN A 142 -8.65 11.98 -3.71
N GLY A 143 -8.24 10.81 -3.21
CA GLY A 143 -8.25 9.55 -3.95
C GLY A 143 -7.11 9.44 -4.96
N SER A 144 -6.01 10.19 -4.79
CA SER A 144 -4.85 10.07 -5.68
C SER A 144 -3.54 10.20 -4.92
N ALA A 145 -2.48 9.60 -5.44
CA ALA A 145 -1.13 9.64 -4.88
C ALA A 145 -0.50 11.04 -4.77
N ARG A 146 -1.05 12.03 -5.48
CA ARG A 146 -0.47 13.38 -5.65
C ARG A 146 -0.20 14.14 -4.33
N PRO A 147 -1.14 14.25 -3.37
CA PRO A 147 -0.91 15.00 -2.13
C PRO A 147 0.27 14.47 -1.32
N THR A 148 0.39 13.14 -1.23
CA THR A 148 1.48 12.47 -0.51
C THR A 148 2.80 12.61 -1.24
N TRP A 149 2.80 12.38 -2.56
CA TRP A 149 3.97 12.56 -3.41
C TRP A 149 4.56 13.97 -3.27
N TYR A 150 3.70 14.99 -3.35
CA TYR A 150 4.13 16.39 -3.28
C TYR A 150 4.73 16.73 -1.93
N ALA A 151 4.10 16.31 -0.83
CA ALA A 151 4.59 16.59 0.52
C ALA A 151 6.01 16.02 0.75
N LEU A 152 6.30 14.81 0.24
CA LEU A 152 7.62 14.19 0.38
C LEU A 152 8.67 14.83 -0.54
N ARG A 153 8.33 15.17 -1.78
CA ARG A 153 9.24 15.89 -2.70
C ARG A 153 9.58 17.28 -2.18
N GLU A 154 8.59 18.01 -1.66
CA GLU A 154 8.79 19.29 -1.00
C GLU A 154 9.68 19.15 0.25
N ALA A 155 9.43 18.14 1.09
CA ALA A 155 10.25 17.88 2.26
C ALA A 155 11.72 17.60 1.90
N ASN A 156 11.95 16.81 0.86
CA ASN A 156 13.30 16.53 0.37
C ASN A 156 13.99 17.78 -0.17
N ALA A 157 13.28 18.60 -0.94
CA ALA A 157 13.82 19.89 -1.40
C ALA A 157 14.23 20.82 -0.24
N ASN A 158 13.63 20.63 0.94
CA ASN A 158 13.95 21.35 2.17
C ASN A 158 14.92 20.59 3.10
N GLY A 159 15.49 19.46 2.67
CA GLY A 159 16.45 18.68 3.47
C GLY A 159 15.84 17.95 4.66
N LEU A 160 14.54 17.67 4.65
CA LEU A 160 13.80 17.04 5.76
C LEU A 160 13.70 15.51 5.65
N ILE A 161 14.28 14.92 4.61
CA ILE A 161 14.33 13.46 4.42
C ILE A 161 15.76 12.98 4.63
N SER A 162 15.93 12.00 5.52
CA SER A 162 17.20 11.32 5.74
C SER A 162 17.29 10.10 4.83
N LEU A 163 18.34 10.04 4.01
CA LEU A 163 18.63 8.92 3.11
C LEU A 163 19.87 8.18 3.59
N SER A 164 19.86 6.85 3.47
CA SER A 164 21.08 6.06 3.61
C SER A 164 21.91 6.14 2.32
N GLU A 165 23.23 5.97 2.41
CA GLU A 165 24.10 5.85 1.22
C GLU A 165 23.79 4.61 0.36
N ARG A 166 23.03 3.66 0.90
CA ARG A 166 22.62 2.43 0.21
C ARG A 166 21.37 2.70 -0.64
N ASN A 167 21.51 2.55 -1.95
CA ASN A 167 20.35 2.52 -2.84
C ASN A 167 19.56 1.23 -2.62
N LEU A 168 18.23 1.28 -2.78
CA LEU A 168 17.49 0.05 -3.08
C LEU A 168 17.99 -0.40 -4.47
N ASP A 169 18.54 -1.60 -4.55
CA ASP A 169 18.85 -2.19 -5.86
C ASP A 169 17.56 -2.22 -6.70
N ILE A 170 17.67 -2.08 -8.02
CA ILE A 170 16.56 -1.89 -8.98
C ILE A 170 15.54 -3.04 -8.94
N GLN A 171 15.86 -4.14 -8.24
CA GLN A 171 15.00 -5.31 -8.04
C GLN A 171 14.82 -5.73 -6.58
N ALA A 172 15.26 -4.92 -5.62
CA ALA A 172 15.14 -5.24 -4.21
C ALA A 172 13.68 -5.09 -3.76
N ASN A 173 13.07 -6.19 -3.33
CA ASN A 173 11.84 -6.11 -2.56
C ASN A 173 12.10 -5.22 -1.33
N PHE A 174 11.13 -4.37 -1.01
CA PHE A 174 11.21 -3.47 0.13
C PHE A 174 9.93 -3.53 0.96
N GLY A 175 9.96 -2.82 2.08
CA GLY A 175 8.79 -2.51 2.85
C GLY A 175 8.74 -1.06 3.28
N LEU A 176 7.58 -0.66 3.79
CA LEU A 176 7.32 0.70 4.26
C LEU A 176 6.60 0.71 5.61
N ARG A 177 6.84 1.74 6.41
CA ARG A 177 5.99 2.08 7.56
C ARG A 177 5.58 3.54 7.45
N LEU A 178 4.29 3.81 7.60
CA LEU A 178 3.71 5.14 7.56
C LEU A 178 2.94 5.42 8.84
N THR A 179 3.13 6.61 9.37
CA THR A 179 2.26 7.19 10.40
C THR A 179 1.69 8.49 9.87
N VAL A 180 0.36 8.55 9.74
CA VAL A 180 -0.35 9.79 9.50
C VAL A 180 -0.75 10.39 10.84
N HIS A 181 -0.20 11.56 11.14
CA HIS A 181 -0.66 12.39 12.24
C HIS A 181 -1.82 13.23 11.71
N ALA A 182 -3.03 12.76 11.97
CA ALA A 182 -4.27 13.38 11.54
C ALA A 182 -4.63 14.59 12.42
N THR A 183 -5.25 15.58 11.79
CA THR A 183 -5.93 16.65 12.51
C THR A 183 -7.29 16.13 13.00
N LYS A 184 -8.06 16.97 13.71
CA LYS A 184 -9.46 16.66 14.07
C LYS A 184 -10.37 16.39 12.86
N HIS A 185 -9.94 16.74 11.65
CA HIS A 185 -10.69 16.54 10.40
C HIS A 185 -10.30 15.25 9.67
N GLY A 186 -9.31 14.51 10.18
CA GLY A 186 -8.88 13.23 9.63
C GLY A 186 -7.56 13.29 8.85
N PRO A 187 -7.25 12.22 8.07
CA PRO A 187 -8.06 11.01 7.89
C PRO A 187 -8.22 10.17 9.17
N HIS A 188 -9.19 9.25 9.20
CA HIS A 188 -9.46 8.36 10.34
C HIS A 188 -9.53 6.86 9.97
N ASN A 189 -9.52 6.52 8.69
CA ASN A 189 -9.58 5.13 8.21
C ASN A 189 -8.39 4.83 7.30
N ALA A 190 -7.44 4.04 7.80
CA ALA A 190 -6.24 3.65 7.07
C ALA A 190 -6.58 2.81 5.83
N VAL A 191 -7.59 1.93 5.91
CA VAL A 191 -8.03 1.12 4.76
C VAL A 191 -8.51 1.99 3.59
N SER A 192 -9.18 3.12 3.88
CA SER A 192 -9.72 3.96 2.80
C SER A 192 -8.69 4.87 2.14
N CYS A 193 -7.53 5.10 2.76
CA CYS A 193 -6.50 6.00 2.24
C CYS A 193 -5.15 5.31 2.02
N SER A 194 -5.07 3.99 2.19
CA SER A 194 -3.82 3.24 2.06
C SER A 194 -3.22 3.37 0.67
N GLU A 195 -4.00 3.13 -0.38
CA GLU A 195 -3.59 3.30 -1.80
C GLU A 195 -2.91 4.66 -2.04
N GLU A 196 -3.63 5.77 -1.83
CA GLU A 196 -3.10 7.12 -2.10
C GLU A 196 -1.92 7.54 -1.21
N LEU A 197 -1.79 6.96 -0.01
CA LEU A 197 -0.65 7.21 0.88
C LEU A 197 0.56 6.37 0.48
N ILE A 198 0.36 5.10 0.16
CA ILE A 198 1.42 4.15 -0.17
C ILE A 198 1.96 4.48 -1.56
N ASP A 199 1.09 4.60 -2.56
CA ASP A 199 1.49 4.93 -3.93
C ASP A 199 2.20 6.27 -4.00
N GLY A 200 1.67 7.29 -3.32
CA GLY A 200 2.28 8.61 -3.28
C GLY A 200 3.61 8.61 -2.53
N THR A 201 3.76 7.78 -1.50
CA THR A 201 5.04 7.59 -0.83
C THR A 201 6.04 6.95 -1.77
N ILE A 202 5.73 5.78 -2.34
CA ILE A 202 6.63 5.04 -3.22
C ILE A 202 7.02 5.92 -4.41
N ALA A 203 6.04 6.55 -5.07
CA ALA A 203 6.26 7.45 -6.20
C ALA A 203 7.20 8.62 -5.88
N ALA A 204 7.25 9.11 -4.64
CA ALA A 204 8.17 10.19 -4.26
C ALA A 204 9.65 9.78 -4.32
N PHE A 205 9.96 8.49 -4.27
CA PHE A 205 11.33 7.98 -4.28
C PHE A 205 11.81 7.50 -5.66
N HIS A 206 11.00 7.71 -6.71
CA HIS A 206 11.37 7.45 -8.11
C HIS A 206 12.24 8.57 -8.72
N ASP A 207 13.01 8.24 -9.76
CA ASP A 207 13.77 9.18 -10.60
C ASP A 207 12.85 9.94 -11.58
N ASP A 208 11.88 10.69 -11.05
CA ASP A 208 11.05 11.59 -11.85
C ASP A 208 11.86 12.84 -12.22
N ARG A 209 12.42 12.86 -13.43
CA ARG A 209 13.19 14.02 -13.91
C ARG A 209 12.27 15.16 -14.35
N TYR A 210 12.64 16.37 -13.94
CA TYR A 210 11.99 17.58 -14.42
C TYR A 210 12.06 17.71 -15.95
N THR A 211 10.91 18.06 -16.53
CA THR A 211 10.81 18.62 -17.89
C THR A 211 9.72 19.68 -17.89
N ASP A 212 9.82 20.69 -18.75
CA ASP A 212 8.77 21.72 -18.89
C ASP A 212 7.41 21.12 -19.26
N ALA A 213 7.43 20.06 -20.08
CA ALA A 213 6.22 19.32 -20.45
C ALA A 213 5.56 18.65 -19.23
N LEU A 214 6.35 18.03 -18.36
CA LEU A 214 5.85 17.43 -17.12
C LEU A 214 5.30 18.49 -16.17
N ALA A 215 6.03 19.60 -15.96
CA ALA A 215 5.58 20.68 -15.08
C ALA A 215 4.25 21.29 -15.57
N SER A 216 4.14 21.54 -16.88
CA SER A 216 2.91 22.06 -17.50
C SER A 216 1.74 21.08 -17.38
N ALA A 217 1.97 19.77 -17.61
CA ALA A 217 0.94 18.75 -17.47
C ALA A 217 0.51 18.51 -16.01
N ALA A 218 1.43 18.69 -15.06
CA ALA A 218 1.22 18.48 -13.63
C ALA A 218 0.53 19.67 -12.96
N ALA A 219 0.85 20.92 -13.33
CA ALA A 219 0.35 22.12 -12.63
C ALA A 219 -1.18 22.14 -12.40
N PRO A 220 -2.05 21.80 -13.37
CA PRO A 220 -3.50 21.78 -13.16
C PRO A 220 -3.97 20.73 -12.13
N LYS A 221 -3.10 19.77 -11.78
CA LYS A 221 -3.39 18.66 -10.87
C LYS A 221 -3.01 18.95 -9.42
N PHE A 222 -2.38 20.10 -9.14
CA PHE A 222 -1.94 20.54 -7.81
C PHE A 222 -2.54 21.92 -7.46
N PRO A 223 -3.85 22.00 -7.20
CA PRO A 223 -4.49 23.27 -6.87
C PRO A 223 -3.89 23.87 -5.59
N GLY A 224 -3.61 25.17 -5.61
CA GLY A 224 -3.01 25.88 -4.49
C GLY A 224 -1.50 25.76 -4.36
N ILE A 225 -0.84 25.05 -5.29
CA ILE A 225 0.62 25.00 -5.41
C ILE A 225 1.05 25.87 -6.58
N THR A 226 2.05 26.73 -6.36
CA THR A 226 2.61 27.58 -7.41
C THR A 226 3.48 26.79 -8.38
N THR A 227 3.67 27.30 -9.59
CA THR A 227 4.55 26.69 -10.60
C THR A 227 5.98 26.53 -10.07
N ASP A 228 6.49 27.50 -9.30
CA ASP A 228 7.84 27.45 -8.74
C ASP A 228 7.98 26.39 -7.64
N GLU A 229 6.97 26.25 -6.78
CA GLU A 229 6.93 25.18 -5.78
C GLU A 229 6.88 23.80 -6.43
N LEU A 230 6.03 23.62 -7.45
CA LEU A 230 5.92 22.36 -8.18
C LEU A 230 7.21 22.03 -8.94
N ARG A 231 7.83 23.03 -9.60
CA ARG A 231 9.13 22.86 -10.25
C ARG A 231 10.18 22.42 -9.24
N ARG A 232 10.26 23.08 -8.07
CA ARG A 232 11.20 22.70 -7.02
C ARG A 232 10.98 21.25 -6.58
N ALA A 233 9.74 20.82 -6.39
CA ALA A 233 9.43 19.43 -6.04
C ALA A 233 9.87 18.43 -7.13
N LEU A 234 9.72 18.78 -8.41
CA LEU A 234 10.16 17.96 -9.53
C LEU A 234 11.70 17.93 -9.70
N ASP A 235 12.37 19.04 -9.40
CA ASP A 235 13.83 19.18 -9.52
C ASP A 235 14.61 18.47 -8.40
N HIS A 236 13.95 18.12 -7.28
CA HIS A 236 14.59 17.54 -6.10
C HIS A 236 14.06 16.14 -5.81
N PRO A 237 14.41 15.13 -6.63
CA PRO A 237 13.99 13.78 -6.34
C PRO A 237 14.59 13.26 -5.04
N VAL A 238 13.81 12.47 -4.30
CA VAL A 238 14.20 11.91 -2.99
C VAL A 238 15.22 10.76 -3.14
N GLY A 239 15.74 10.54 -4.35
CA GLY A 239 16.78 9.57 -4.63
C GLY A 239 17.13 9.57 -6.11
N PRO A 240 17.76 8.48 -6.56
CA PRO A 240 16.83 7.40 -6.85
C PRO A 240 17.08 6.18 -5.99
N LEU A 241 16.24 6.01 -4.96
CA LEU A 241 16.04 4.68 -4.40
C LEU A 241 15.34 3.79 -5.44
N ILE A 242 14.53 4.38 -6.34
CA ILE A 242 13.93 3.67 -7.47
C ILE A 242 14.30 4.40 -8.75
N SER A 243 15.05 3.74 -9.64
CA SER A 243 15.66 4.39 -10.82
C SER A 243 14.68 4.65 -11.97
N SER A 244 13.50 4.02 -11.97
CA SER A 244 12.48 4.26 -12.98
C SER A 244 11.66 5.51 -12.63
N PRO A 245 11.10 6.23 -13.62
CA PRO A 245 10.13 7.28 -13.35
C PRO A 245 8.78 6.68 -12.92
N ALA A 246 8.12 7.29 -11.93
CA ALA A 246 6.74 6.97 -11.55
C ALA A 246 5.74 7.79 -12.36
N ILE A 247 6.11 9.01 -12.79
CA ILE A 247 5.19 9.93 -13.44
C ILE A 247 5.31 9.85 -14.96
N ARG A 248 4.16 9.67 -15.62
CA ARG A 248 4.05 9.70 -17.09
C ARG A 248 3.11 10.81 -17.52
N VAL A 249 3.52 11.58 -18.52
CA VAL A 249 2.64 12.53 -19.21
C VAL A 249 1.71 11.75 -20.12
N THR A 250 0.41 12.04 -20.03
CA THR A 250 -0.65 11.44 -20.83
C THR A 250 -1.49 12.53 -21.49
N ARG A 251 -2.41 12.15 -22.39
CA ARG A 251 -3.36 13.11 -23.00
C ARG A 251 -4.23 13.84 -21.95
N GLY A 252 -4.44 13.24 -20.77
CA GLY A 252 -5.27 13.79 -19.69
C GLY A 252 -4.50 14.55 -18.59
N GLY A 253 -3.19 14.75 -18.76
CA GLY A 253 -2.30 15.36 -17.78
C GLY A 253 -1.19 14.40 -17.37
N ILE A 254 -1.15 14.02 -16.09
CA ILE A 254 -0.16 13.07 -15.55
C ILE A 254 -0.83 11.81 -15.00
N GLN A 255 -0.14 10.68 -15.11
CA GLN A 255 -0.44 9.43 -14.43
C GLN A 255 0.73 9.10 -13.51
N ILE A 256 0.44 8.71 -12.27
CA ILE A 256 1.43 8.22 -11.31
C ILE A 256 1.31 6.69 -11.27
N SER A 257 2.43 6.00 -11.48
CA SER A 257 2.53 4.53 -11.50
C SER A 257 3.81 4.14 -10.76
N PRO A 258 3.76 4.06 -9.42
CA PRO A 258 4.91 3.67 -8.60
C PRO A 258 5.31 2.20 -8.85
N ALA A 259 6.48 1.80 -8.36
CA ALA A 259 6.90 0.40 -8.31
C ALA A 259 6.34 -0.31 -7.07
N ASP A 260 5.03 -0.16 -6.81
CA ASP A 260 4.34 -0.74 -5.66
C ASP A 260 4.34 -2.28 -5.67
N GLU A 261 4.54 -2.89 -6.84
CA GLU A 261 4.72 -4.33 -7.00
C GLU A 261 5.97 -4.88 -6.28
N GLN A 262 6.92 -4.01 -5.93
CA GLN A 262 8.13 -4.36 -5.18
C GLN A 262 7.94 -4.21 -3.66
N CYS A 263 6.84 -3.60 -3.21
CA CYS A 263 6.52 -3.43 -1.80
C CYS A 263 5.85 -4.69 -1.25
N ARG A 264 6.63 -5.57 -0.61
CA ARG A 264 6.12 -6.85 -0.10
C ARG A 264 5.49 -6.75 1.27
N VAL A 265 5.86 -5.76 2.06
CA VAL A 265 5.28 -5.56 3.39
C VAL A 265 5.06 -4.09 3.66
N GLY A 266 4.00 -3.78 4.37
CA GLY A 266 3.81 -2.42 4.84
C GLY A 266 2.92 -2.30 6.04
N GLU A 267 3.00 -1.13 6.65
CA GLU A 267 2.21 -0.74 7.80
C GLU A 267 1.81 0.71 7.66
N LEU A 268 0.54 0.99 7.92
CA LEU A 268 -0.01 2.33 7.95
C LEU A 268 -0.82 2.50 9.23
N ILE A 269 -0.43 3.47 10.05
CA ILE A 269 -1.18 3.88 11.23
C ILE A 269 -1.62 5.34 11.11
N ILE A 270 -2.85 5.60 11.53
CA ILE A 270 -3.42 6.93 11.69
C ILE A 270 -3.50 7.24 13.18
N ARG A 271 -2.94 8.38 13.58
CA ARG A 271 -2.97 8.90 14.94
C ARG A 271 -3.65 10.26 14.95
N ALA A 272 -4.54 10.52 15.90
CA ALA A 272 -5.19 11.82 16.04
C ALA A 272 -4.33 12.78 16.89
N ASP A 273 -3.12 13.07 16.41
CA ASP A 273 -2.08 13.78 17.16
C ASP A 273 -1.29 14.78 16.30
N SER A 274 -1.87 15.30 15.21
CA SER A 274 -1.23 16.40 14.47
C SER A 274 -1.07 17.62 15.38
N THR A 275 0.11 18.23 15.32
CA THR A 275 0.42 19.49 16.00
C THR A 275 0.25 20.72 15.12
N SER A 276 -0.05 20.54 13.84
CA SER A 276 -0.18 21.63 12.87
C SER A 276 -1.62 21.76 12.34
N SER A 277 -1.84 22.77 11.50
CA SER A 277 -3.10 22.95 10.77
C SER A 277 -3.31 21.91 9.67
N TRP A 278 -2.28 21.11 9.36
CA TRP A 278 -2.26 20.10 8.31
C TRP A 278 -2.12 18.70 8.90
N SER A 279 -2.55 17.67 8.18
CA SER A 279 -2.11 16.32 8.54
C SER A 279 -0.61 16.22 8.28
N GLU A 280 0.11 15.50 9.12
CA GLU A 280 1.55 15.28 8.97
C GLU A 280 1.83 13.81 8.65
N LEU A 281 2.93 13.56 7.95
CA LEU A 281 3.37 12.22 7.57
C LEU A 281 4.73 11.94 8.18
N SER A 282 4.83 10.84 8.90
CA SER A 282 6.10 10.23 9.30
C SER A 282 6.23 8.87 8.64
N GLY A 283 7.44 8.41 8.42
CA GLY A 283 7.61 7.08 7.85
C GLY A 283 9.05 6.71 7.54
N GLU A 284 9.17 5.49 7.05
CA GLU A 284 10.42 4.91 6.60
C GLU A 284 10.21 3.94 5.44
N LEU A 285 11.21 3.87 4.58
CA LEU A 285 11.41 2.78 3.63
C LEU A 285 12.58 1.92 4.11
N PHE A 286 12.48 0.60 3.93
CA PHE A 286 13.51 -0.33 4.34
C PHE A 286 13.63 -1.53 3.39
N THR A 287 14.83 -2.07 3.26
CA THR A 287 15.06 -3.38 2.65
C THR A 287 14.46 -4.47 3.54
N ILE A 288 14.09 -5.58 2.92
CA ILE A 288 13.57 -6.74 3.64
C ILE A 288 14.43 -7.97 3.39
N ARG A 289 14.40 -8.89 4.34
CA ARG A 289 14.95 -10.24 4.20
C ARG A 289 13.90 -11.26 4.62
N ARG A 290 14.02 -12.48 4.07
CA ARG A 290 13.18 -13.59 4.52
C ARG A 290 13.46 -13.87 5.99
N ARG A 291 12.40 -14.06 6.78
CA ARG A 291 12.53 -14.63 8.12
C ARG A 291 13.04 -16.07 7.98
N PRO A 292 14.02 -16.50 8.78
CA PRO A 292 14.36 -17.91 8.88
C PRO A 292 13.08 -18.66 9.28
N VAL A 293 12.68 -19.66 8.50
CA VAL A 293 11.65 -20.59 8.94
C VAL A 293 12.26 -21.32 10.12
N SER A 294 11.82 -21.01 11.34
CA SER A 294 12.17 -21.85 12.48
C SER A 294 11.61 -23.24 12.16
N PRO A 295 12.43 -24.31 12.12
CA PRO A 295 11.88 -25.65 12.01
C PRO A 295 10.89 -25.79 13.16
N ALA A 296 9.64 -26.15 12.82
CA ALA A 296 8.64 -26.44 13.82
C ALA A 296 9.29 -27.40 14.83
N ARG A 297 9.31 -27.03 16.11
CA ARG A 297 9.58 -28.02 17.15
C ARG A 297 8.46 -29.04 17.00
N CYS A 298 8.83 -30.23 16.54
CA CYS A 298 8.00 -31.41 16.77
C CYS A 298 7.93 -31.57 18.29
N GLU A 299 6.82 -31.15 18.88
CA GLU A 299 6.36 -31.67 20.16
C GLU A 299 5.22 -32.65 19.88
#